data_AF-A0A1B9YP51-F1
#
_entry.id   AF-A0A1B9YP51-F1
#
_cell.length_a   1.000
_cell.length_b   1.000
_cell.length_c   1.000
_cell.angle_alpha   90.00
_cell.angle_beta   90.00
_cell.angle_gamma   90.00
#
_symmetry.space_group_name_H-M   'P 1'
#
loop_
_entity.id
_entity.type
_entity.pdbx_description
1 polymer ?
#
loop_
_entity_poly.entity_id
_entity_poly.type
_entity_poly.pdbx_seq_one_letter_code
_entity_poly.pdbx_strand_id
1 'polypeptide(L)' 'MLAQRVEHYEMSAYTTAKNLAQQLRHSAVVALLSKSLAEEENSDQLLNQVAISLMSVAKMPAAVEQAE' A
#
# COMPACT_ATOMS: atom_id res chain seq x y z
N MET A 1 -7.96 5.00 -0.29
CA MET A 1 -8.74 3.74 -0.29
C MET A 1 -8.71 3.01 -1.63
N LEU A 2 -9.03 3.61 -2.79
CA LEU A 2 -8.93 2.91 -4.09
C LEU A 2 -7.50 2.47 -4.43
N ALA A 3 -6.51 3.36 -4.22
CA ALA A 3 -5.10 3.04 -4.44
C ALA A 3 -4.61 1.84 -3.60
N GLN A 4 -4.88 1.84 -2.29
CA GLN A 4 -4.51 0.71 -1.39
C GLN A 4 -5.10 -0.65 -1.82
N ARG A 5 -6.27 -0.67 -2.46
CA ARG A 5 -6.85 -1.91 -3.00
C ARG A 5 -6.05 -2.44 -4.19
N VAL A 6 -5.52 -1.54 -5.02
CA VAL A 6 -4.67 -1.89 -6.16
C VAL A 6 -3.34 -2.44 -5.64
N GLU A 7 -2.72 -1.76 -4.67
CA GLU A 7 -1.48 -2.23 -4.02
C GLU A 7 -1.63 -3.65 -3.45
N HIS A 8 -2.71 -3.92 -2.72
CA HIS A 8 -2.97 -5.26 -2.18
C HIS A 8 -3.17 -6.34 -3.25
N TYR A 9 -3.76 -5.98 -4.40
CA TYR A 9 -3.90 -6.89 -5.53
C TYR A 9 -2.54 -7.20 -6.15
N GLU A 10 -1.70 -6.18 -6.34
CA GLU A 10 -0.36 -6.32 -6.88
C GLU A 10 0.55 -7.12 -5.94
N MET A 11 0.54 -6.83 -4.63
CA MET A 11 1.27 -7.61 -3.62
C MET A 11 0.88 -9.09 -3.64
N SER A 12 -0.41 -9.40 -3.79
CA SER A 12 -0.90 -10.77 -3.89
C SER A 12 -0.37 -11.46 -5.15
N ALA A 13 -0.43 -10.77 -6.30
CA ALA A 13 0.07 -11.29 -7.57
C ALA A 13 1.60 -11.53 -7.55
N TYR A 14 2.37 -10.56 -7.05
CA TYR A 14 3.82 -10.67 -6.90
C TYR A 14 4.23 -11.79 -5.94
N THR A 15 3.48 -11.98 -4.85
CA THR A 15 3.70 -13.09 -3.92
C THR A 15 3.50 -14.45 -4.61
N THR A 16 2.41 -14.62 -5.36
CA THR A 16 2.16 -15.85 -6.12
C THR A 16 3.23 -16.09 -7.19
N ALA A 17 3.59 -15.07 -7.96
CA ALA A 17 4.62 -15.16 -8.99
C ALA A 17 6.00 -15.50 -8.41
N LYS A 18 6.35 -14.90 -7.27
CA LYS A 18 7.61 -15.17 -6.56
C LYS A 18 7.68 -16.62 -6.09
N ASN A 19 6.59 -17.12 -5.49
CA ASN A 19 6.51 -18.50 -5.03
C ASN A 19 6.66 -19.49 -6.19
N LEU A 20 6.04 -19.22 -7.34
CA LEU A 20 6.19 -20.03 -8.54
C LEU A 20 7.64 -19.99 -9.06
N ALA A 21 8.24 -18.80 -9.16
CA ALA A 21 9.64 -18.65 -9.58
C ALA A 21 10.61 -19.39 -8.65
N GLN A 22 10.32 -19.41 -7.34
CA GLN A 22 11.08 -20.15 -6.35
C GLN A 22 10.97 -21.67 -6.54
N GLN A 23 9.77 -22.19 -6.83
CA GLN A 23 9.57 -23.60 -7.17
C GLN A 23 10.31 -24.01 -8.45
N LEU A 24 10.37 -23.12 -9.43
CA LEU A 24 11.11 -23.31 -10.69
C LEU A 24 12.63 -23.05 -10.56
N ARG A 25 13.12 -22.72 -9.36
CA ARG A 25 14.53 -22.39 -9.08
C ARG A 25 15.10 -21.22 -9.90
N HIS A 26 14.26 -20.28 -10.32
CA HIS A 26 14.67 -19.05 -11.01
C HIS A 26 15.05 -17.96 -9.99
N SER A 27 16.23 -18.08 -9.38
CA SER A 27 16.71 -17.18 -8.32
C SER A 27 16.77 -15.70 -8.72
N ALA A 28 17.17 -15.39 -9.97
CA ALA A 28 17.19 -14.02 -10.48
C ALA A 28 15.78 -13.40 -10.54
N VAL A 29 14.79 -14.19 -10.96
CA VAL A 29 13.38 -13.74 -11.03
C VAL A 29 12.82 -13.55 -9.62
N VAL A 30 13.12 -14.45 -8.69
CA VAL A 30 12.74 -14.28 -7.27
C VAL A 30 13.30 -12.99 -6.69
N ALA A 31 14.56 -12.65 -6.98
CA ALA A 31 15.19 -11.42 -6.51
C ALA A 31 14.48 -10.16 -7.07
N LEU A 32 14.17 -10.16 -8.36
CA LEU A 32 13.45 -9.06 -9.00
C LEU A 32 12.03 -8.90 -8.44
N LEU A 33 11.27 -10.00 -8.34
CA LEU A 33 9.91 -9.98 -7.78
C LEU A 33 9.90 -9.58 -6.29
N SER A 34 10.93 -9.95 -5.53
CA SER A 34 11.06 -9.51 -4.13
C SER A 34 11.35 -8.01 -4.03
N LYS A 35 12.11 -7.45 -4.97
CA LYS A 35 12.35 -6.00 -5.04
C LYS A 35 11.05 -5.25 -5.35
N SER A 36 10.31 -5.68 -6.36
CA SER A 36 9.00 -5.07 -6.69
C SER A 36 8.01 -5.20 -5.54
N LEU A 37 7.93 -6.36 -4.88
CA LEU A 37 7.07 -6.53 -3.71
C LEU A 37 7.39 -5.53 -2.58
N ALA A 38 8.68 -5.27 -2.33
CA ALA A 38 9.10 -4.29 -1.33
C ALA A 38 8.77 -2.84 -1.75
N GLU A 39 8.79 -2.54 -3.05
CA GLU A 39 8.35 -1.25 -3.59
C GLU A 39 6.84 -1.04 -3.34
N GLU A 40 6.00 -2.05 -3.61
CA GLU A 40 4.56 -1.95 -3.34
C GLU A 40 4.22 -1.88 -1.85
N GLU A 41 4.91 -2.65 -0.99
CA GLU A 41 4.74 -2.56 0.47
C GLU A 41 5.04 -1.14 0.99
N ASN A 42 6.05 -0.47 0.44
CA ASN A 42 6.37 0.91 0.79
C ASN A 42 5.32 1.89 0.24
N SER A 43 4.82 1.67 -0.99
CA SER A 43 3.72 2.46 -1.57
C SER A 43 2.46 2.39 -0.71
N ASP A 44 2.06 1.20 -0.25
CA ASP A 44 0.91 1.03 0.65
C ASP A 44 1.10 1.79 1.98
N GLN A 45 2.31 1.73 2.56
CA GLN A 45 2.63 2.47 3.79
C GLN A 45 2.51 3.99 3.60
N LEU A 46 3.01 4.52 2.48
CA LEU A 46 2.89 5.94 2.15
C LEU A 46 1.42 6.34 1.92
N LEU A 47 0.66 5.51 1.20
CA LEU A 47 -0.76 5.73 0.99
C LEU A 47 -1.54 5.73 2.31
N ASN A 48 -1.16 4.88 3.27
CA ASN A 48 -1.75 4.85 4.59
C ASN A 48 -1.45 6.16 5.37
N GLN A 49 -0.21 6.65 5.33
CA GLN A 49 0.14 7.94 5.95
C GLN A 49 -0.66 9.10 5.36
N VAL A 50 -0.80 9.14 4.05
CA VAL A 50 -1.63 10.15 3.37
C VAL A 50 -3.10 10.00 3.77
N ALA A 51 -3.63 8.77 3.84
CA ALA A 51 -5.00 8.53 4.26
C ALA A 51 -5.27 9.00 5.70
N ILE A 52 -4.35 8.74 6.63
CA ILE A 52 -4.43 9.22 8.01
C ILE A 52 -4.42 10.75 8.06
N SER A 53 -3.52 11.39 7.29
CA SER A 53 -3.46 12.85 7.20
C SER A 53 -4.77 13.45 6.68
N LEU A 54 -5.32 12.90 5.59
CA LEU A 54 -6.60 13.32 5.03
C LEU A 54 -7.76 13.15 6.01
N MET A 55 -7.80 12.02 6.74
CA MET A 55 -8.81 11.78 7.78
C MET A 55 -8.68 12.75 8.96
N SER A 56 -7.46 13.14 9.33
CA SER A 56 -7.21 14.15 10.37
C SER A 56 -7.72 15.53 9.93
N VAL A 57 -7.43 15.94 8.69
CA VAL A 57 -7.92 17.21 8.12
C VAL A 57 -9.46 17.24 8.03
N ALA A 58 -10.09 16.13 7.63
CA ALA A 58 -11.54 16.02 7.57
C ALA A 58 -12.22 16.10 8.95
N LYS A 59 -11.48 15.91 10.05
CA LYS A 59 -12.02 15.87 11.42
C LYS A 59 -12.05 17.24 12.12
N MET A 60 -11.80 18.35 11.42
CA MET A 60 -12.07 19.70 11.96
C MET A 60 -13.53 20.11 11.67
N PRO A 61 -14.47 19.95 12.62
CA PRO A 61 -15.66 20.79 12.59
C PRO A 61 -15.21 22.24 12.84
N ALA A 62 -15.68 23.17 12.02
CA ALA A 62 -15.63 24.58 12.36
C ALA A 62 -16.23 24.73 13.75
N ALA A 63 -15.46 25.30 14.69
CA ALA A 63 -16.00 25.76 15.95
C ALA A 63 -17.06 26.82 15.62
N VAL A 64 -18.32 26.41 15.59
CA VAL A 64 -19.44 27.35 15.54
C VAL A 64 -19.46 27.99 16.92
N GLU A 65 -18.90 29.19 16.96
CA GLU A 65 -19.10 30.21 17.97
C GLU A 65 -20.60 30.29 18.28
N GLN A 66 -21.04 29.64 19.36
CA GLN A 66 -22.34 29.93 19.95
C GLN A 66 -22.14 31.14 20.86
N ALA A 67 -22.26 32.32 20.25
CA ALA A 67 -22.57 33.55 20.94
C ALA A 67 -24.09 33.57 21.17
N GLU A 68 -24.53 33.29 22.39
CA GLU A 68 -25.69 33.92 23.03
C GLU A 68 -25.61 33.75 24.56
#